data_AF-A0A0F9VJH2-F1
#
_entry.id   AF-A0A0F9VJH2-F1
#
_cell.length_a   1.000
_cell.length_b   1.000
_cell.length_c   1.000
_cell.angle_alpha   90.00
_cell.angle_beta   90.00
_cell.angle_gamma   90.00
#
_symmetry.space_group_name_H-M   'P 1'
#
loop_
_entity.id
_entity.type
_entity.pdbx_description
1 polymer ?
#
loop_
_entity_poly.entity_id
_entity_poly.type
_entity_poly.pdbx_seq_one_letter_code
_entity_poly.pdbx_strand_id
1 'polypeptide(L)'
;ADDEQSRDYLNGGGGDDLIVAGAQDVVTSGEGTDQIILGDWIAEQGAAQIMDYHAEDDSLLFVWDDSTATGTEPPLSILPDPDQPNQTLVLLDDIIVARVAGDCVALEDIALIPLSAALALVPAA
;
A
#
# COMPACT_ATOMS: atom_id res chain seq x y z
N ALA A 1 11.28 26.46 -0.51
CA ALA A 1 11.26 25.61 0.68
C ALA A 1 10.97 24.24 0.12
N ASP A 2 11.99 23.41 0.14
CA ASP A 2 11.98 22.06 -0.40
C ASP A 2 11.18 21.23 0.63
N ASP A 3 9.89 21.04 0.40
CA ASP A 3 9.16 19.96 1.09
C ASP A 3 9.54 18.67 0.34
N GLU A 4 10.79 18.24 0.51
CA GLU A 4 11.22 16.88 0.22
C GLU A 4 10.19 15.99 0.90
N GLN A 5 9.43 15.17 0.15
CA GLN A 5 8.52 14.18 0.71
C GLN A 5 9.30 13.38 1.76
N SER A 6 9.12 13.76 3.02
CA SER A 6 9.85 13.20 4.13
C SER A 6 9.16 11.91 4.48
N ARG A 7 9.94 10.85 4.69
CA ARG A 7 9.43 9.61 5.27
C ARG A 7 8.60 9.95 6.52
N ASP A 8 7.32 9.64 6.47
CA ASP A 8 6.44 9.71 7.62
C ASP A 8 6.38 8.36 8.35
N TYR A 9 6.02 8.41 9.62
CA TYR A 9 5.80 7.23 10.46
C TYR A 9 4.31 7.19 10.83
N LEU A 10 3.57 6.31 10.18
CA LEU A 10 2.13 6.15 10.34
C LEU A 10 1.87 4.98 11.28
N ASN A 11 1.19 5.23 12.39
CA ASN A 11 0.88 4.21 13.40
C ASN A 11 -0.64 4.22 13.64
N GLY A 12 -1.35 3.14 13.29
CA GLY A 12 -2.79 3.01 13.55
C GLY A 12 -3.05 2.83 15.05
N GLY A 13 -2.35 1.86 15.63
CA GLY A 13 -2.32 1.66 17.06
C GLY A 13 -3.31 0.60 17.49
N GLY A 14 -4.56 0.97 17.76
CA GLY A 14 -5.56 0.01 18.23
C GLY A 14 -6.96 0.36 17.76
N GLY A 15 -7.71 -0.64 17.33
CA GLY A 15 -9.00 -0.50 16.66
C GLY A 15 -8.83 -0.69 15.15
N ASP A 16 -9.94 -0.56 14.41
CA ASP A 16 -9.92 -0.73 12.96
C ASP A 16 -9.56 0.60 12.29
N ASP A 17 -8.32 0.72 11.81
CA ASP A 17 -7.76 1.94 11.26
C ASP A 17 -7.71 1.94 9.72
N LEU A 18 -7.76 3.15 9.14
CA LEU A 18 -7.55 3.39 7.73
C LEU A 18 -6.29 4.24 7.54
N ILE A 19 -5.24 3.64 6.99
CA ILE A 19 -3.92 4.26 6.87
C ILE A 19 -3.61 4.50 5.39
N VAL A 20 -3.45 5.76 4.99
CA VAL A 20 -3.01 6.11 3.63
C VAL A 20 -1.52 6.38 3.65
N ALA A 21 -0.74 5.49 3.03
CA ALA A 21 0.71 5.60 2.99
C ALA A 21 1.18 6.39 1.78
N GLY A 22 2.14 7.28 2.00
CA GLY A 22 2.91 7.97 0.98
C GLY A 22 4.18 7.21 0.62
N ALA A 23 4.97 7.83 -0.25
CA ALA A 23 6.24 7.28 -0.66
C ALA A 23 7.25 7.29 0.48
N GLN A 24 8.02 6.20 0.61
CA GLN A 24 9.04 6.01 1.65
C GLN A 24 8.53 5.95 3.10
N ASP A 25 7.22 6.06 3.30
CA ASP A 25 6.60 6.02 4.61
C ASP A 25 6.80 4.67 5.30
N VAL A 26 6.80 4.72 6.62
CA VAL A 26 6.85 3.55 7.48
C VAL A 26 5.51 3.42 8.19
N VAL A 27 4.82 2.32 7.93
CA VAL A 27 3.49 2.01 8.43
C VAL A 27 3.57 0.93 9.50
N THR A 28 2.85 1.15 10.59
CA THR A 28 2.57 0.17 11.63
C THR A 28 1.05 0.15 11.83
N SER A 29 0.38 -0.93 11.47
CA SER A 29 -1.08 -1.08 11.57
C SER A 29 -1.50 -1.08 13.04
N GLY A 30 -0.93 -2.00 13.82
CA GLY A 30 -1.26 -2.18 15.22
C GLY A 30 -2.27 -3.31 15.45
N GLU A 31 -3.13 -3.17 16.46
CA GLU A 31 -4.17 -4.16 16.77
C GLU A 31 -5.50 -3.76 16.14
N GLY A 32 -6.13 -4.65 15.38
CA GLY A 32 -7.47 -4.42 14.82
C GLY A 32 -7.50 -4.78 13.34
N THR A 33 -8.66 -4.64 12.70
CA THR A 33 -8.80 -4.92 11.28
C THR A 33 -8.42 -3.69 10.48
N ASP A 34 -7.14 -3.57 10.12
CA ASP A 34 -6.60 -2.35 9.51
C ASP A 34 -6.60 -2.39 7.99
N GLN A 35 -6.83 -1.23 7.38
CA GLN A 35 -6.80 -1.04 5.93
C GLN A 35 -5.67 -0.10 5.55
N ILE A 36 -4.68 -0.63 4.83
CA ILE A 36 -3.52 0.14 4.39
C ILE A 36 -3.67 0.46 2.91
N ILE A 37 -3.86 1.73 2.60
CA ILE A 37 -4.03 2.26 1.25
C ILE A 37 -2.69 2.72 0.70
N LEU A 38 -2.34 2.15 -0.45
CA LEU A 38 -1.20 2.47 -1.30
C LEU A 38 -1.73 2.97 -2.65
N GLY A 39 -0.90 3.62 -3.44
CA GLY A 39 -1.31 3.98 -4.80
C GLY A 39 -0.18 4.49 -5.67
N ASP A 40 -0.55 4.93 -6.87
CA ASP A 40 0.40 5.34 -7.91
C ASP A 40 1.32 6.50 -7.48
N TRP A 41 0.89 7.31 -6.50
CA TRP A 41 1.72 8.37 -5.93
C TRP A 41 3.00 7.86 -5.24
N ILE A 42 3.08 6.56 -4.92
CA ILE A 42 4.24 5.92 -4.29
C ILE A 42 5.27 5.46 -5.34
N ALA A 43 4.81 4.94 -6.47
CA ALA A 43 5.61 4.16 -7.42
C ALA A 43 6.85 4.92 -7.92
N GLU A 44 6.76 6.24 -8.09
CA GLU A 44 7.86 7.06 -8.62
C GLU A 44 8.82 7.61 -7.55
N GLN A 45 8.45 7.57 -6.27
CA GLN A 45 9.17 8.24 -5.18
C GLN A 45 9.78 7.27 -4.14
N GLY A 46 9.38 6.00 -4.20
CA GLY A 46 9.98 4.90 -3.44
C GLY A 46 8.97 4.14 -2.58
N ALA A 47 9.17 2.83 -2.45
CA ALA A 47 8.24 1.93 -1.79
C ALA A 47 7.95 2.32 -0.32
N ALA A 48 6.68 2.21 0.08
CA ALA A 48 6.29 2.25 1.48
C ALA A 48 6.79 0.99 2.21
N GLN A 49 6.95 1.09 3.53
CA GLN A 49 7.41 0.02 4.39
C GLN A 49 6.33 -0.30 5.43
N ILE A 50 5.71 -1.47 5.33
CA ILE A 50 4.74 -1.96 6.30
C ILE A 50 5.47 -2.91 7.24
N MET A 51 5.41 -2.65 8.54
CA MET A 51 6.30 -3.27 9.53
C MET A 51 5.70 -4.47 10.26
N ASP A 52 4.38 -4.54 10.39
CA ASP A 52 3.65 -5.49 11.23
C ASP A 52 2.36 -6.01 10.59
N TYR A 53 2.41 -6.32 9.29
CA TYR A 53 1.24 -6.83 8.57
C TYR A 53 0.79 -8.20 9.11
N HIS A 54 -0.51 -8.31 9.41
CA HIS A 54 -1.16 -9.56 9.81
C HIS A 54 -2.20 -9.98 8.77
N ALA A 55 -2.04 -11.13 8.12
CA ALA A 55 -2.91 -11.53 7.01
C ALA A 55 -4.36 -11.83 7.40
N GLU A 56 -4.64 -12.11 8.69
CA GLU A 56 -5.99 -12.37 9.18
C GLU A 56 -6.78 -11.09 9.50
N ASP A 57 -6.07 -10.00 9.80
CA ASP A 57 -6.65 -8.77 10.32
C ASP A 57 -6.45 -7.58 9.36
N ASP A 58 -5.30 -7.50 8.71
CA ASP A 58 -4.94 -6.38 7.84
C ASP A 58 -5.30 -6.63 6.38
N SER A 59 -5.62 -5.57 5.64
CA SER A 59 -5.88 -5.61 4.20
C SER A 59 -5.10 -4.53 3.46
N LEU A 60 -4.55 -4.89 2.31
CA LEU A 60 -3.83 -3.95 1.44
C LEU A 60 -4.73 -3.49 0.30
N LEU A 61 -4.88 -2.18 0.16
CA LEU A 61 -5.65 -1.57 -0.91
C LEU A 61 -4.72 -0.79 -1.81
N PHE A 62 -4.71 -1.11 -3.09
CA PHE A 62 -3.94 -0.37 -4.08
C PHE A 62 -4.86 0.47 -4.96
N VAL A 63 -4.66 1.79 -4.94
CA VAL A 63 -5.41 2.73 -5.77
C VAL A 63 -4.57 3.14 -6.98
N TRP A 64 -5.06 2.80 -8.18
CA TRP A 64 -4.41 3.12 -9.44
C TRP A 64 -5.21 4.16 -10.24
N ASP A 65 -4.54 5.06 -10.95
CA ASP A 65 -5.16 6.12 -11.75
C ASP A 65 -5.64 5.60 -13.11
N ASP A 66 -6.94 5.31 -13.18
CA ASP A 66 -7.64 4.84 -14.38
C ASP A 66 -7.94 5.96 -15.39
N SER A 67 -7.58 7.22 -15.09
CA SER A 67 -7.72 8.34 -16.03
C SER A 67 -6.57 8.41 -17.04
N THR A 68 -5.47 7.69 -16.79
CA THR A 68 -4.32 7.63 -17.70
C THR A 68 -4.59 6.73 -18.92
N ALA A 69 -3.93 7.02 -20.05
CA ALA A 69 -4.31 6.55 -21.39
C ALA A 69 -4.31 5.02 -21.61
N THR A 70 -3.84 4.22 -20.65
CA THR A 70 -3.85 2.75 -20.71
C THR A 70 -5.06 2.12 -20.01
N GLY A 71 -5.76 2.82 -19.09
CA GLY A 71 -7.07 2.46 -18.51
C GLY A 71 -7.28 0.99 -18.11
N THR A 72 -6.21 0.23 -17.90
CA THR A 72 -6.20 -1.21 -17.70
C THR A 72 -5.57 -1.45 -16.35
N GLU A 73 -6.17 -2.37 -15.59
CA GLU A 73 -5.67 -2.76 -14.28
C GLU A 73 -4.18 -3.15 -14.37
N PRO A 74 -3.30 -2.48 -13.61
CA PRO A 74 -1.87 -2.74 -13.68
C PRO A 74 -1.56 -4.14 -13.11
N PRO A 75 -0.61 -4.88 -13.70
CA PRO A 75 -0.28 -6.21 -13.24
C PRO A 75 0.36 -6.14 -11.85
N LEU A 76 -0.22 -6.86 -10.89
CA LEU A 76 0.31 -6.98 -9.54
C LEU A 76 1.13 -8.27 -9.40
N SER A 77 2.28 -8.16 -8.75
CA SER A 77 3.17 -9.28 -8.45
C SER A 77 3.67 -9.20 -7.02
N ILE A 78 3.83 -10.36 -6.40
CA ILE A 78 4.34 -10.50 -5.04
C ILE A 78 5.60 -11.37 -5.11
N LEU A 79 6.72 -10.85 -4.59
CA LEU A 79 8.01 -11.53 -4.59
C LEU A 79 8.62 -11.49 -3.19
N PRO A 80 9.31 -12.55 -2.73
CA PRO A 80 10.10 -12.47 -1.51
C PRO A 80 11.24 -11.45 -1.70
N ASP A 81 11.54 -10.67 -0.65
CA ASP A 81 12.66 -9.73 -0.69
C ASP A 81 13.99 -10.51 -0.62
N PRO A 82 14.87 -10.41 -1.63
CA PRO A 82 16.15 -11.12 -1.64
C PRO A 82 17.14 -10.62 -0.59
N ASP A 83 16.99 -9.37 -0.14
CA ASP A 83 17.84 -8.76 0.89
C ASP A 83 17.28 -9.05 2.30
N GLN A 84 15.96 -9.21 2.42
CA GLN A 84 15.27 -9.46 3.70
C GLN A 84 14.31 -10.65 3.60
N PRO A 85 14.72 -11.87 3.99
CA PRO A 85 13.92 -13.09 3.76
C PRO A 85 12.59 -13.13 4.54
N ASN A 86 12.39 -12.25 5.53
CA ASN A 86 11.15 -12.11 6.29
C ASN A 86 10.28 -10.96 5.76
N GLN A 87 10.59 -10.44 4.57
CA GLN A 87 9.83 -9.40 3.91
C GLN A 87 9.38 -9.85 2.53
N THR A 88 8.26 -9.29 2.14
CA THR A 88 7.63 -9.49 0.85
C THR A 88 7.62 -8.17 0.11
N LEU A 89 7.99 -8.19 -1.17
CA LEU A 89 7.89 -7.08 -2.09
C LEU A 89 6.56 -7.17 -2.83
N VAL A 90 5.80 -6.09 -2.80
CA VAL A 90 4.63 -5.89 -3.64
C VAL A 90 5.03 -5.01 -4.80
N LEU A 91 4.85 -5.53 -6.01
CA LEU A 91 5.22 -4.90 -7.26
C LEU A 91 3.97 -4.59 -8.08
N LEU A 92 3.97 -3.42 -8.69
CA LEU A 92 2.96 -2.97 -9.64
C LEU A 92 3.66 -2.55 -10.93
N ASP A 93 3.32 -3.19 -12.05
CA ASP A 93 4.00 -2.95 -13.33
C ASP A 93 5.55 -3.04 -13.23
N ASP A 94 6.03 -4.07 -12.52
CA ASP A 94 7.44 -4.30 -12.18
C ASP A 94 8.10 -3.23 -11.27
N ILE A 95 7.34 -2.27 -10.75
CA ILE A 95 7.81 -1.25 -9.80
C ILE A 95 7.46 -1.67 -8.37
N ILE A 96 8.43 -1.62 -7.45
CA ILE A 96 8.20 -1.94 -6.04
C ILE A 96 7.42 -0.79 -5.38
N VAL A 97 6.18 -1.05 -4.98
CA VAL A 97 5.30 -0.06 -4.32
C VAL A 97 5.26 -0.23 -2.81
N ALA A 98 5.44 -1.45 -2.31
CA ALA A 98 5.50 -1.72 -0.88
C ALA A 98 6.48 -2.84 -0.53
N ARG A 99 7.09 -2.70 0.65
CA ARG A 99 7.82 -3.74 1.35
C ARG A 99 7.02 -4.09 2.59
N VAL A 100 6.60 -5.34 2.70
CA VAL A 100 5.72 -5.82 3.76
C VAL A 100 6.48 -6.79 4.64
N ALA A 101 6.59 -6.48 5.92
CA ALA A 101 7.10 -7.35 6.96
C ALA A 101 5.92 -7.85 7.82
N GLY A 102 6.10 -9.02 8.43
CA GLY A 102 5.05 -9.69 9.20
C GLY A 102 4.69 -11.02 8.57
N ASP A 103 3.40 -11.27 8.41
CA ASP A 103 2.88 -12.47 7.74
C ASP A 103 3.12 -12.46 6.23
N CYS A 104 2.97 -13.64 5.63
CA CYS A 104 3.06 -13.78 4.17
C CYS A 104 1.86 -13.12 3.51
N VAL A 105 2.11 -12.09 2.70
CA VAL A 105 1.10 -11.46 1.86
C VAL A 105 0.77 -12.36 0.67
N ALA A 106 -0.51 -12.62 0.45
CA ALA A 106 -1.02 -13.28 -0.75
C ALA A 106 -1.73 -12.28 -1.67
N LEU A 107 -1.91 -12.67 -2.94
CA LEU A 107 -2.65 -11.85 -3.91
C LEU A 107 -4.11 -11.63 -3.51
N GLU A 108 -4.68 -12.56 -2.75
CA GLU A 108 -6.06 -12.46 -2.25
C GLU A 108 -6.25 -11.39 -1.17
N ASP A 109 -5.17 -11.00 -0.50
CA ASP A 109 -5.20 -9.96 0.54
C ASP A 109 -5.05 -8.54 -0.03
N ILE A 110 -4.75 -8.43 -1.34
CA ILE A 110 -4.54 -7.16 -2.03
C ILE A 110 -5.69 -6.90 -2.98
N ALA A 111 -6.40 -5.79 -2.76
CA ALA A 111 -7.43 -5.31 -3.68
C ALA A 111 -6.90 -4.14 -4.52
N LEU A 112 -6.99 -4.27 -5.85
CA LEU A 112 -6.75 -3.16 -6.77
C LEU A 112 -8.06 -2.41 -7.04
N ILE A 113 -8.04 -1.10 -6.85
CA ILE A 113 -9.21 -0.23 -7.04
C ILE A 113 -8.84 0.92 -7.97
N PRO A 114 -9.62 1.18 -9.03
CA PRO A 114 -9.42 2.36 -9.86
C PRO A 114 -9.76 3.63 -9.06
N LEU A 115 -8.96 4.69 -9.25
CA LEU A 115 -9.13 5.98 -8.58
C LEU A 115 -10.54 6.54 -8.77
N SER A 116 -11.14 6.37 -9.96
CA SER A 116 -12.53 6.74 -10.22
C SER A 116 -13.54 6.04 -9.30
N ALA A 117 -13.33 4.77 -8.95
CA ALA A 117 -14.16 4.03 -8.01
C ALA A 117 -13.90 4.45 -6.56
N ALA A 118 -12.63 4.64 -6.18
CA ALA A 118 -12.26 5.12 -4.85
C ALA A 118 -12.88 6.52 -4.56
N LEU A 119 -12.86 7.41 -5.54
CA LEU A 119 -13.53 8.73 -5.48
C LEU A 119 -15.06 8.63 -5.40
N ALA A 120 -15.66 7.59 -5.98
CA ALA A 120 -17.11 7.37 -5.89
C ALA A 120 -17.55 6.83 -4.51
N LEU A 121 -16.64 6.17 -3.78
CA LEU A 121 -16.86 5.68 -2.42
C LEU A 121 -16.79 6.80 -1.37
N VAL A 122 -16.11 7.90 -1.66
CA VAL A 122 -16.13 9.12 -0.84
C VAL A 122 -17.26 10.01 -1.35
N PRO A 123 -18.45 10.07 -0.70
CA PRO A 123 -19.46 11.02 -1.12
C PRO A 123 -18.88 12.43 -1.03
N ALA A 124 -18.97 13.18 -2.13
CA ALA A 124 -18.60 14.58 -2.16
C ALA A 124 -19.30 15.30 -0.99
N ALA A 125 -18.50 15.77 -0.03
CA ALA A 125 -18.97 16.57 1.09
C ALA A 125 -19.41 17.97 0.61
#